data_AF-A0A2E4AFJ6-F1
#
_entry.id   AF-A0A2E4AFJ6-F1
#
_cell.length_a   1.000
_cell.length_b   1.000
_cell.length_c   1.000
_cell.angle_alpha   90.00
_cell.angle_beta   90.00
_cell.angle_gamma   90.00
#
_symmetry.space_group_name_H-M   'P 1'
#
loop_
_entity.id
_entity.type
_entity.pdbx_description
1 polymer ?
#
loop_
_entity_poly.entity_id
_entity_poly.type
_entity_poly.pdbx_seq_one_letter_code
_entity_poly.pdbx_strand_id
1 'polypeptide(L)'
;MFLSSSSKAINSSLDLTDAINGTGDLSGVPHAESLIAFTESANRETSNLPEVRKQLIEEVGVGGMVDAAITVSIFRSLNIAADCSGIRVDDDWVAIAADLTRLTRADHFTTAENSIAVRDRLKGA
;
A
#
# COMPACT_ATOMS: atom_id res chain seq x y z
N MET A 1 7.55 0.40 0.25
CA MET A 1 8.20 0.78 -1.02
C MET A 1 7.11 1.36 -1.93
N PHE A 2 7.06 2.68 -2.12
CA PHE A 2 5.99 3.33 -2.89
C PHE A 2 6.30 3.22 -4.39
N LEU A 3 5.64 2.28 -5.07
CA LEU A 3 5.80 2.06 -6.53
C LEU A 3 5.47 3.32 -7.35
N SER A 4 4.63 4.23 -6.82
CA SER A 4 4.33 5.53 -7.42
C SER A 4 5.56 6.41 -7.66
N SER A 5 6.67 6.14 -6.96
CA SER A 5 7.91 6.89 -7.10
C SER A 5 8.99 6.17 -7.90
N SER A 6 8.74 4.94 -8.37
CA SER A 6 9.66 4.21 -9.25
C SER A 6 9.47 4.57 -10.74
N SER A 7 8.49 5.41 -11.07
CA SER A 7 8.20 5.87 -12.43
C SER A 7 8.81 7.26 -12.69
N LYS A 8 9.01 7.62 -13.97
CA LYS A 8 9.54 8.91 -14.49
C LYS A 8 8.81 10.18 -13.99
N ALA A 9 7.87 10.08 -13.06
CA ALA A 9 7.03 11.13 -12.51
C ALA A 9 7.65 11.83 -11.28
N ILE A 10 8.98 12.01 -11.29
CA ILE A 10 9.75 12.63 -10.18
C ILE A 10 9.32 14.09 -9.91
N ASN A 11 8.53 14.70 -10.80
CA ASN A 11 8.01 16.07 -10.69
C ASN A 11 6.49 16.19 -10.48
N SER A 12 5.76 15.10 -10.24
CA SER A 12 4.34 15.21 -9.83
C SER A 12 4.24 15.11 -8.31
N SER A 13 3.60 16.09 -7.67
CA SER A 13 3.15 15.96 -6.29
C SER A 13 2.30 14.70 -6.17
N LEU A 14 2.71 13.76 -5.32
CA LEU A 14 1.94 12.55 -5.05
C LEU A 14 0.62 12.96 -4.38
N ASP A 15 -0.51 12.72 -5.06
CA ASP A 15 -1.82 12.94 -4.45
C ASP A 15 -2.12 11.78 -3.50
N LEU A 16 -1.74 11.99 -2.24
CA LEU A 16 -1.97 11.03 -1.16
C LEU A 16 -3.46 10.91 -0.82
N THR A 17 -4.31 11.87 -1.21
CA THR A 17 -5.76 11.81 -0.95
C THR A 17 -6.41 10.75 -1.82
N ASP A 18 -6.04 10.70 -3.10
CA ASP A 18 -6.53 9.68 -4.04
C ASP A 18 -6.02 8.28 -3.67
N ALA A 19 -4.79 8.17 -3.15
CA ALA A 19 -4.28 6.89 -2.65
C ALA A 19 -5.06 6.34 -1.44
N ILE A 20 -5.69 7.21 -0.64
CA ILE A 20 -6.39 6.83 0.61
C ILE A 20 -7.90 6.67 0.37
N ASN A 21 -8.50 7.58 -0.40
CA ASN A 21 -9.95 7.68 -0.58
C ASN A 21 -10.39 7.55 -2.05
N GLY A 22 -9.46 7.38 -2.97
CA GLY A 22 -9.72 7.32 -4.39
C GLY A 22 -10.27 5.98 -4.84
N THR A 23 -10.46 5.89 -6.14
CA THR A 23 -10.96 4.71 -6.85
C THR A 23 -9.91 4.25 -7.87
N GLY A 24 -9.83 2.93 -8.06
CA GLY A 24 -9.06 2.33 -9.13
C GLY A 24 -9.51 2.75 -10.53
N ASP A 25 -10.72 3.29 -10.70
CA ASP A 25 -11.28 3.67 -12.01
C ASP A 25 -10.41 4.68 -12.78
N LEU A 26 -9.73 5.58 -12.06
CA LEU A 26 -8.87 6.61 -12.66
C LEU A 26 -7.43 6.13 -12.90
N SER A 27 -7.08 4.91 -12.48
CA SER A 27 -5.71 4.39 -12.57
C SER A 27 -5.28 4.01 -14.00
N GLY A 28 -6.23 3.83 -14.91
CA GLY A 28 -5.98 3.26 -16.24
C GLY A 28 -5.62 1.77 -16.23
N VAL A 29 -5.68 1.11 -15.07
CA VAL A 29 -5.48 -0.34 -14.93
C VAL A 29 -6.81 -1.05 -15.17
N PRO A 30 -6.89 -2.01 -16.12
CA PRO A 30 -8.09 -2.83 -16.31
C PRO A 30 -8.46 -3.57 -15.03
N HIS A 31 -9.75 -3.59 -14.68
CA HIS A 31 -10.27 -4.29 -13.49
C HIS A 31 -9.65 -3.83 -12.16
N ALA A 32 -9.19 -2.58 -12.08
CA ALA A 32 -8.51 -2.02 -10.91
C ALA A 32 -9.30 -2.22 -9.60
N GLU A 33 -10.60 -1.95 -9.61
CA GLU A 33 -11.47 -2.12 -8.43
C GLU A 33 -11.50 -3.57 -7.93
N SER A 34 -11.62 -4.54 -8.83
CA SER A 34 -11.63 -5.97 -8.49
C SER A 34 -10.27 -6.42 -7.94
N LEU A 35 -9.17 -5.92 -8.52
CA LEU A 35 -7.81 -6.15 -8.03
C LEU A 35 -7.58 -5.54 -6.65
N ILE A 36 -8.04 -4.31 -6.41
CA ILE A 36 -7.95 -3.62 -5.11
C ILE A 36 -8.78 -4.38 -4.06
N ALA A 37 -10.04 -4.69 -4.36
CA ALA A 37 -10.93 -5.40 -3.45
C ALA A 37 -10.38 -6.77 -3.05
N PHE A 38 -9.85 -7.54 -4.01
CA PHE A 38 -9.19 -8.80 -3.74
C PHE A 38 -7.93 -8.62 -2.89
N THR A 39 -7.09 -7.63 -3.21
CA THR A 39 -5.85 -7.34 -2.48
C THR A 39 -6.12 -6.96 -1.03
N GLU A 40 -7.05 -6.04 -0.78
CA GLU A 40 -7.46 -5.62 0.56
C GLU A 40 -7.98 -6.79 1.37
N SER A 41 -8.88 -7.59 0.78
CA SER A 41 -9.48 -8.73 1.44
C SER A 41 -8.46 -9.83 1.77
N ALA A 42 -7.57 -10.14 0.82
CA ALA A 42 -6.53 -11.14 1.00
C ALA A 42 -5.47 -10.71 2.02
N ASN A 43 -5.10 -9.42 2.04
CA ASN A 43 -4.10 -8.91 2.98
C ASN A 43 -4.64 -8.76 4.41
N ARG A 44 -5.90 -8.35 4.56
CA ARG A 44 -6.57 -8.19 5.87
C ARG A 44 -7.24 -9.47 6.38
N GLU A 45 -7.26 -10.52 5.58
CA GLU A 45 -7.93 -11.80 5.87
C GLU A 45 -9.41 -11.60 6.23
N THR A 46 -10.09 -10.71 5.48
CA THR A 46 -11.51 -10.44 5.72
C THR A 46 -12.39 -11.62 5.32
N SER A 47 -13.55 -11.71 5.95
CA SER A 47 -14.49 -12.81 5.71
C SER A 47 -15.07 -12.85 4.29
N ASN A 48 -15.04 -11.74 3.56
CA ASN A 48 -15.54 -11.64 2.18
C ASN A 48 -14.53 -12.08 1.10
N LEU A 49 -13.39 -12.66 1.49
CA LEU A 49 -12.38 -13.15 0.56
C LEU A 49 -12.91 -14.16 -0.48
N PRO A 50 -13.80 -15.13 -0.12
CA PRO A 50 -14.36 -16.03 -1.11
C PRO A 50 -15.14 -15.31 -2.23
N GLU A 51 -15.90 -14.26 -1.87
CA GLU A 51 -16.72 -13.48 -2.79
C GLU A 51 -15.86 -12.67 -3.75
N VAL A 52 -14.91 -11.88 -3.24
CA VAL A 52 -14.06 -11.05 -4.10
C VAL A 52 -13.10 -11.88 -4.94
N ARG A 53 -12.67 -13.05 -4.46
CA ARG A 53 -11.91 -14.01 -5.27
C ARG A 53 -12.73 -14.52 -6.45
N LYS A 54 -13.99 -14.87 -6.22
CA LYS A 54 -14.89 -15.32 -7.28
C LYS A 54 -15.09 -14.21 -8.33
N GLN A 55 -15.33 -12.97 -7.89
CA GLN A 55 -15.46 -11.82 -8.77
C GLN A 55 -14.19 -11.61 -9.63
N LEU A 56 -13.01 -11.68 -9.01
CA LEU A 56 -11.75 -11.52 -9.75
C LEU A 56 -11.54 -12.62 -10.79
N ILE A 57 -11.94 -13.87 -10.49
CA ILE A 57 -11.90 -14.97 -11.47
C ILE A 57 -12.86 -14.69 -12.64
N GLU A 58 -14.04 -14.14 -12.38
CA GLU A 58 -15.02 -13.81 -13.43
C GLU A 58 -14.54 -12.69 -14.35
N GLU A 59 -13.87 -11.69 -13.80
CA GLU A 59 -13.42 -10.51 -14.55
C GLU A 59 -12.06 -10.70 -15.25
N VAL A 60 -11.10 -11.31 -14.57
CA VAL A 60 -9.69 -11.40 -15.01
C VAL A 60 -9.29 -12.83 -15.37
N GLY A 61 -10.04 -13.82 -14.91
CA GLY A 61 -9.75 -15.24 -15.12
C GLY A 61 -8.90 -15.86 -14.00
N VAL A 62 -8.88 -17.19 -13.98
CA VAL A 62 -8.16 -17.96 -12.95
C VAL A 62 -6.67 -17.63 -12.92
N GLY A 63 -6.02 -17.51 -14.09
CA GLY A 63 -4.59 -17.18 -14.18
C GLY A 63 -4.27 -15.82 -13.56
N GLY A 64 -5.03 -14.79 -13.94
CA GLY A 64 -4.83 -13.44 -13.37
C GLY A 64 -5.15 -13.36 -11.87
N MET A 65 -6.14 -14.13 -11.39
CA MET A 65 -6.38 -14.24 -9.94
C MET A 65 -5.18 -14.87 -9.21
N VAL A 66 -4.56 -15.91 -9.77
CA VAL A 66 -3.36 -16.53 -9.19
C VAL A 66 -2.19 -15.55 -9.18
N ASP A 67 -1.96 -14.82 -10.27
CA ASP A 67 -0.90 -13.81 -10.35
C ASP A 67 -1.12 -12.67 -9.34
N ALA A 68 -2.38 -12.23 -9.16
CA ALA A 68 -2.75 -11.28 -8.12
C ALA A 68 -2.45 -11.84 -6.72
N ALA A 69 -2.83 -13.08 -6.43
CA ALA A 69 -2.59 -13.72 -5.13
C ALA A 69 -1.08 -13.86 -4.81
N ILE A 70 -0.26 -14.20 -5.82
CA ILE A 70 1.20 -14.24 -5.69
C ILE A 70 1.73 -12.85 -5.37
N THR A 71 1.29 -11.83 -6.11
CA THR A 71 1.71 -10.44 -5.92
C THR A 71 1.38 -9.95 -4.51
N VAL A 72 0.15 -10.15 -4.03
CA VAL A 72 -0.27 -9.83 -2.66
C VAL A 72 0.63 -10.52 -1.63
N SER A 73 0.91 -11.80 -1.82
CA SER A 73 1.72 -12.59 -0.89
C SER A 73 3.17 -12.10 -0.80
N ILE A 74 3.76 -11.72 -1.93
CA ILE A 74 5.12 -11.14 -1.99
C ILE A 74 5.16 -9.82 -1.21
N PHE A 75 4.25 -8.90 -1.49
CA PHE A 75 4.24 -7.59 -0.81
C PHE A 75 3.95 -7.70 0.68
N ARG A 76 3.04 -8.60 1.09
CA ARG A 76 2.80 -8.87 2.52
C ARG A 76 4.07 -9.38 3.20
N SER A 77 4.78 -10.33 2.57
CA SER A 77 6.02 -10.90 3.12
C SER A 77 7.13 -9.85 3.23
N LEU A 78 7.25 -8.97 2.24
CA LEU A 78 8.21 -7.86 2.27
C LEU A 78 7.90 -6.86 3.39
N ASN A 79 6.62 -6.51 3.59
CA ASN A 79 6.22 -5.62 4.67
C ASN A 79 6.55 -6.23 6.04
N ILE A 80 6.23 -7.51 6.26
CA ILE A 80 6.57 -8.20 7.51
C ILE A 80 8.10 -8.19 7.74
N ALA A 81 8.89 -8.50 6.71
CA ALA A 81 10.35 -8.49 6.83
C ALA A 81 10.90 -7.09 7.15
N ALA A 82 10.37 -6.04 6.50
CA ALA A 82 10.73 -4.66 6.77
C ALA A 82 10.40 -4.26 8.22
N ASP A 83 9.19 -4.57 8.67
CA ASP A 83 8.73 -4.26 10.02
C ASP A 83 9.54 -5.00 11.10
N CYS A 84 9.84 -6.29 10.87
CA CYS A 84 10.62 -7.09 11.81
C CYS A 84 12.10 -6.73 11.85
N SER A 85 12.67 -6.27 10.74
CA SER A 85 14.09 -5.88 10.69
C SER A 85 14.35 -4.45 11.19
N GLY A 86 13.31 -3.62 11.29
CA GLY A 86 13.46 -2.21 11.62
C GLY A 86 14.24 -1.45 10.55
N ILE A 87 14.09 -1.83 9.27
CA ILE A 87 14.77 -1.16 8.17
C ILE A 87 14.46 0.34 8.21
N ARG A 88 15.51 1.16 8.09
CA ARG A 88 15.35 2.62 8.15
C ARG A 88 14.69 3.12 6.87
N VAL A 89 13.87 4.15 7.02
CA VAL A 89 13.42 4.99 5.90
C VAL A 89 14.62 5.80 5.43
N ASP A 90 14.93 5.79 4.12
CA ASP A 90 16.02 6.61 3.60
C ASP A 90 15.71 8.09 3.80
N ASP A 91 16.75 8.91 4.00
CA ASP A 91 16.61 10.33 4.35
C ASP A 91 15.73 11.10 3.36
N ASP A 92 15.84 10.79 2.06
CA ASP A 92 15.04 11.39 0.98
C ASP A 92 13.52 11.08 1.10
N TRP A 93 13.16 10.00 1.80
CA TRP A 93 11.77 9.55 1.97
C TRP A 93 11.13 10.02 3.27
N VAL A 94 11.88 10.58 4.22
CA VAL A 94 11.38 10.92 5.56
C VAL A 94 10.22 11.93 5.50
N ALA A 95 10.28 12.91 4.61
CA ALA A 95 9.22 13.92 4.48
C ALA A 95 7.90 13.30 4.01
N ILE A 96 7.94 12.51 2.94
CA ILE A 96 6.77 11.82 2.37
C ILE A 96 6.21 10.82 3.36
N ALA A 97 7.07 10.06 4.04
CA ALA A 97 6.65 9.12 5.07
C ALA A 97 5.94 9.82 6.25
N ALA A 98 6.40 11.00 6.67
CA ALA A 98 5.73 11.78 7.70
C ALA A 98 4.35 12.27 7.26
N ASP A 99 4.21 12.77 6.03
CA ASP A 99 2.92 13.23 5.51
C ASP A 99 1.91 12.07 5.38
N LEU A 100 2.34 10.92 4.86
CA LEU A 100 1.54 9.69 4.86
C LEU A 100 1.13 9.27 6.26
N THR A 101 2.06 9.35 7.22
CA THR A 101 1.77 8.98 8.60
C THR A 101 0.67 9.87 9.18
N ARG A 102 0.72 11.20 8.95
CA ARG A 102 -0.35 12.12 9.39
C ARG A 102 -1.69 11.82 8.74
N LEU A 103 -1.69 11.59 7.42
CA LEU A 103 -2.92 11.37 6.66
C LEU A 103 -3.60 10.05 7.01
N THR A 104 -2.81 8.99 7.22
CA THR A 104 -3.32 7.65 7.52
C THR A 104 -3.47 7.37 9.02
N ARG A 105 -2.99 8.28 9.87
CA ARG A 105 -2.87 8.10 11.33
C ARG A 105 -2.03 6.89 11.73
N ALA A 106 -1.02 6.56 10.92
CA ALA A 106 -0.15 5.43 11.18
C ALA A 106 0.73 5.62 12.43
N ASP A 107 0.83 6.84 12.96
CA ASP A 107 1.49 7.17 14.22
C ASP A 107 0.82 6.57 15.46
N HIS A 108 -0.43 6.09 15.33
CA HIS A 108 -1.12 5.37 16.40
C HIS A 108 -0.61 3.93 16.60
N PHE A 109 0.10 3.36 15.63
CA PHE A 109 0.67 2.01 15.78
C PHE A 109 2.01 2.09 16.50
N THR A 110 2.23 1.18 17.46
CA THR A 110 3.48 1.13 18.24
C THR A 110 4.73 0.96 17.37
N THR A 111 4.60 0.32 16.20
CA THR A 111 5.70 0.17 15.24
C THR A 111 6.19 1.49 14.65
N ALA A 112 5.40 2.58 14.71
CA ALA A 112 5.83 3.91 14.27
C ALA A 112 7.05 4.43 15.07
N GLU A 113 7.26 3.93 16.29
CA GLU A 113 8.43 4.27 17.12
C GLU A 113 9.75 3.84 16.50
N ASN A 114 9.74 2.82 15.63
CA ASN A 114 10.92 2.32 14.93
C ASN A 114 11.43 3.30 13.86
N SER A 115 10.58 4.23 13.40
CA SER A 115 10.89 5.23 12.37
C SER A 115 11.29 6.56 13.01
N ILE A 116 12.43 6.59 13.71
CA ILE A 116 12.89 7.74 14.53
C ILE A 116 12.85 9.07 13.76
N ALA A 117 13.42 9.12 12.55
CA ALA A 117 13.48 10.34 11.74
C ALA A 117 12.08 10.86 11.35
N VAL A 118 11.15 9.94 11.05
CA VAL A 118 9.76 10.27 10.74
C VAL A 118 9.05 10.80 11.99
N ARG A 119 9.19 10.11 13.12
CA ARG A 119 8.62 10.52 14.41
C ARG A 119 9.11 11.91 14.84
N ASP A 120 10.39 12.18 14.72
CA ASP A 120 10.97 13.46 15.12
C ASP A 120 10.46 14.59 14.23
N ARG A 121 10.28 14.31 12.92
CA ARG A 121 9.64 15.25 11.98
C ARG A 121 8.16 15.49 12.29
N LEU A 122 7.43 14.50 12.81
CA LEU A 122 6.04 14.67 13.23
C LEU A 122 5.91 15.56 14.47
N LYS A 123 6.85 15.48 15.42
CA LYS A 123 6.86 16.29 16.66
C LYS A 123 7.32 17.74 16.47
N GLY A 124 8.15 17.99 15.45
CA GLY A 124 8.72 19.31 15.18
C GLY A 124 7.93 20.16 14.18
N ALA A 125 6.77 19.69 13.71
CA ALA A 125 5.92 20.38 12.74
C ALA A 125 4.72 21.07 13.40
#